data_AF-A0AAD7CAY3-F1
#
_entry.id   AF-A0AAD7CAY3-F1
#
_cell.length_a   1.000
_cell.length_b   1.000
_cell.length_c   1.000
_cell.angle_alpha   90.00
_cell.angle_beta   90.00
_cell.angle_gamma   90.00
#
_symmetry.space_group_name_H-M   'P 1'
#
loop_
_entity.id
_entity.type
_entity.pdbx_description
1 polymer ?
#
loop_
_entity_poly.entity_id
_entity_poly.type
_entity_poly.pdbx_seq_one_letter_code
_entity_poly.pdbx_strand_id
1 'polypeptide(L)'
;MSASNDKGKGKEVALPLPASSSGSANPAASLSSLWAYLLPALNHIVKSPTNNSDKAPAIETAFYIGIHTACYSYFTSQSETKSSARSSGEVASGTDLYDQLDRYYIDTAREIMLGAPQDDSTLIHYIVPCFNRFSAGAVSVNRLLNYVNRHYVKRAVDEDKGWLRLNDVLESVAKSITAEDSREKISERLKQKRIDELKKWGYKTDGSGEPMASAETCAEAASPPDRVITVAALAHRRFRTEVFEPLLAVPVVKGKKAKNKIPKAASTGPPIPKGRLARALKELLESKGGDEEERSRLVKDLSAALRLVGVVPTHPLRKRLDKWERDQVGKTS
;
A
#
# COMPACT_ATOMS: atom_id res chain seq x y z
N MET A 1 -11.69 -24.09 -57.58
CA MET A 1 -10.52 -24.42 -56.74
C MET A 1 -10.39 -23.33 -55.70
N SER A 2 -10.82 -23.64 -54.48
CA SER A 2 -10.86 -22.73 -53.33
C SER A 2 -9.47 -22.61 -52.71
N ALA A 3 -9.00 -21.38 -52.48
CA ALA A 3 -7.80 -21.11 -51.71
C ALA A 3 -8.23 -20.59 -50.32
N SER A 4 -8.11 -21.45 -49.31
CA SER A 4 -8.20 -21.07 -47.90
C SER A 4 -6.94 -20.33 -47.48
N ASN A 5 -7.11 -19.18 -46.82
CA ASN A 5 -6.03 -18.42 -46.21
C ASN A 5 -6.17 -18.57 -44.68
N ASP A 6 -5.32 -19.40 -44.09
CA ASP A 6 -5.30 -19.66 -42.64
C ASP A 6 -4.40 -18.64 -41.93
N LYS A 7 -4.98 -17.89 -40.98
CA LYS A 7 -4.28 -16.90 -40.15
C LYS A 7 -3.77 -17.60 -38.89
N GLY A 8 -2.46 -17.87 -38.86
CA GLY A 8 -1.76 -18.27 -37.63
C GLY A 8 -1.75 -17.15 -36.59
N LYS A 9 -2.53 -17.31 -35.51
CA LYS A 9 -2.36 -16.56 -34.25
C LYS A 9 -1.10 -17.05 -33.54
N GLY A 10 -0.10 -16.19 -33.39
CA GLY A 10 1.03 -16.43 -32.50
C GLY A 10 0.56 -16.51 -31.05
N LYS A 11 0.70 -17.68 -30.43
CA LYS A 11 0.61 -17.84 -28.98
C LYS A 11 1.91 -17.31 -28.37
N GLU A 12 1.79 -16.30 -27.52
CA GLU A 12 2.85 -15.83 -26.63
C GLU A 12 3.25 -16.98 -25.70
N VAL A 13 4.47 -17.49 -25.89
CA VAL A 13 5.03 -18.59 -25.10
C VAL A 13 5.54 -17.99 -23.79
N ALA A 14 4.73 -18.09 -22.74
CA ALA A 14 5.20 -17.86 -21.38
C ALA A 14 6.33 -18.86 -21.10
N LEU A 15 7.54 -18.34 -20.82
CA LEU A 15 8.67 -19.16 -20.41
C LEU A 15 8.27 -19.97 -19.16
N PRO A 16 8.42 -21.30 -19.16
CA PRO A 16 8.12 -22.10 -17.99
C PRO A 16 9.05 -21.67 -16.86
N LEU A 17 8.46 -21.30 -15.72
CA LEU A 17 9.20 -21.13 -14.48
C LEU A 17 10.01 -22.42 -14.23
N PRO A 18 11.25 -22.33 -13.73
CA PRO A 18 11.99 -23.53 -13.36
C PRO A 18 11.16 -24.28 -12.34
N ALA A 19 10.72 -25.50 -12.69
CA ALA A 19 10.16 -26.44 -11.73
C ALA A 19 11.20 -26.55 -10.61
N SER A 20 10.83 -26.13 -9.40
CA SER A 20 11.67 -26.29 -8.23
C SER A 20 11.90 -27.78 -8.03
N SER A 21 13.03 -28.28 -8.52
CA SER A 21 13.55 -29.58 -8.12
C SER A 21 13.92 -29.46 -6.65
N SER A 22 12.94 -29.77 -5.81
CA SER A 22 13.09 -29.92 -4.37
C SER A 22 14.23 -30.90 -4.09
N GLY A 23 15.40 -30.35 -3.74
CA GLY A 23 16.19 -30.96 -2.68
C GLY A 23 15.26 -31.14 -1.47
N SER A 24 15.36 -32.28 -0.80
CA SER A 24 14.47 -32.84 0.24
C SER A 24 14.17 -31.98 1.48
N ALA A 25 14.43 -30.68 1.47
CA ALA A 25 14.16 -29.79 2.58
C ALA A 25 12.69 -29.38 2.61
N ASN A 26 11.99 -29.73 3.70
CA ASN A 26 10.66 -29.23 4.02
C ASN A 26 10.68 -27.69 4.05
N PRO A 27 9.93 -26.98 3.17
CA PRO A 27 9.91 -25.52 3.17
C PRO A 27 9.49 -24.91 4.51
N ALA A 28 8.68 -25.62 5.30
CA ALA A 28 8.21 -25.17 6.61
C ALA A 28 9.21 -25.42 7.76
N ALA A 29 10.41 -25.95 7.49
CA ALA A 29 11.38 -26.29 8.54
C ALA A 29 12.02 -25.07 9.22
N SER A 30 12.14 -23.95 8.50
CA SER A 30 12.73 -22.71 9.01
C SER A 30 12.24 -21.50 8.22
N LEU A 31 12.37 -20.28 8.77
CA LEU A 31 12.08 -19.05 8.05
C LEU A 31 12.87 -18.97 6.74
N SER A 32 14.16 -19.33 6.79
CA SER A 32 15.04 -19.26 5.62
C SER A 32 14.57 -20.20 4.50
N SER A 33 14.17 -21.43 4.85
CA SER A 33 13.65 -22.40 3.88
C SER A 33 12.32 -21.95 3.30
N LEU A 34 11.42 -21.43 4.15
CA LEU A 34 10.12 -20.93 3.71
C LEU A 34 10.31 -19.73 2.78
N TRP A 35 11.14 -18.77 3.19
CA TRP A 35 11.40 -17.57 2.40
C TRP A 35 12.02 -17.90 1.04
N ALA A 36 12.99 -18.81 0.99
CA ALA A 36 13.58 -19.27 -0.27
C ALA A 36 12.55 -19.90 -1.21
N TYR A 37 11.54 -20.59 -0.65
CA TYR A 37 10.43 -21.17 -1.41
C TYR A 37 9.40 -20.11 -1.88
N LEU A 38 9.11 -19.11 -1.05
CA LEU A 38 8.14 -18.03 -1.35
C LEU A 38 8.68 -17.01 -2.35
N LEU A 39 9.96 -16.63 -2.22
CA LEU A 39 10.54 -15.47 -2.90
C LEU A 39 10.39 -15.50 -4.43
N PRO A 40 10.58 -16.63 -5.14
CA PRO A 40 10.36 -16.69 -6.59
C PRO A 40 8.92 -16.31 -6.98
N ALA A 41 7.91 -16.77 -6.23
CA ALA A 41 6.52 -16.42 -6.48
C ALA A 41 6.25 -14.94 -6.20
N LEU A 42 6.79 -14.40 -5.09
CA LEU A 42 6.64 -12.98 -4.76
C LEU A 42 7.24 -12.09 -5.85
N ASN A 43 8.46 -12.39 -6.29
CA ASN A 43 9.12 -11.67 -7.38
C ASN A 43 8.31 -11.76 -8.67
N HIS A 44 7.78 -12.93 -9.02
CA HIS A 44 6.96 -13.07 -10.22
C HIS A 44 5.66 -12.26 -10.13
N ILE A 45 4.99 -12.28 -8.98
CA ILE A 45 3.70 -11.60 -8.78
C ILE A 45 3.87 -10.07 -8.73
N VAL A 46 4.92 -9.57 -8.08
CA VAL A 46 5.08 -8.13 -7.79
C VAL A 46 6.00 -7.43 -8.79
N LYS A 47 7.05 -8.10 -9.28
CA LYS A 47 8.11 -7.48 -10.08
C LYS A 47 8.08 -7.83 -11.57
N SER A 48 7.50 -8.95 -11.98
CA SER A 48 7.49 -9.33 -13.40
C SER A 48 6.76 -8.28 -14.25
N PRO A 49 7.27 -7.96 -15.45
CA PRO A 49 6.55 -7.16 -16.42
C PRO A 49 5.19 -7.77 -16.73
N THR A 50 4.18 -6.92 -16.88
CA THR A 50 2.83 -7.33 -17.31
C THR A 50 2.30 -6.27 -18.27
N ASN A 51 1.60 -6.75 -19.31
CA ASN A 51 0.88 -5.92 -20.26
C ASN A 51 -0.41 -5.33 -19.65
N ASN A 52 -0.82 -5.80 -18.48
CA ASN A 52 -1.98 -5.30 -17.75
C ASN A 52 -1.56 -4.83 -16.36
N SER A 53 -1.60 -3.52 -16.11
CA SER A 53 -1.24 -2.91 -14.82
C SER A 53 -2.21 -3.25 -13.69
N ASP A 54 -3.44 -3.66 -14.03
CA ASP A 54 -4.53 -3.83 -13.08
C ASP A 54 -4.59 -5.27 -12.54
N LYS A 55 -3.82 -6.18 -13.13
CA LYS A 55 -3.76 -7.60 -12.76
C LYS A 55 -2.32 -8.05 -12.60
N ALA A 56 -2.04 -8.67 -11.46
CA ALA A 56 -0.77 -9.32 -11.23
C ALA A 56 -0.61 -10.56 -12.13
N PRO A 57 0.62 -10.90 -12.56
CA PRO A 57 0.93 -12.16 -13.19
C PRO A 57 0.45 -13.35 -12.35
N ALA A 58 -0.17 -14.33 -13.00
CA ALA A 58 -0.59 -15.56 -12.33
C ALA A 58 0.62 -16.46 -12.05
N ILE A 59 0.56 -17.20 -10.95
CA ILE A 59 1.43 -18.36 -10.68
C ILE A 59 0.65 -19.64 -10.93
N GLU A 60 1.37 -20.73 -11.16
CA GLU A 60 0.76 -22.06 -11.32
C GLU A 60 -0.02 -22.46 -10.07
N THR A 61 -1.21 -23.05 -10.27
CA THR A 61 -2.10 -23.48 -9.18
C THR A 61 -1.41 -24.45 -8.21
N ALA A 62 -0.59 -25.39 -8.73
CA ALA A 62 0.17 -26.31 -7.90
C ALA A 62 1.13 -25.57 -6.96
N PHE A 63 1.83 -24.55 -7.48
CA PHE A 63 2.76 -23.75 -6.69
C PHE A 63 2.01 -22.86 -5.67
N TYR A 64 0.87 -22.28 -6.05
CA TYR A 64 0.00 -21.54 -5.14
C TYR A 64 -0.43 -22.40 -3.93
N ILE A 65 -0.90 -23.62 -4.18
CA ILE A 65 -1.31 -24.56 -3.12
C ILE A 65 -0.10 -24.98 -2.27
N GLY A 66 1.05 -25.23 -2.90
CA GLY A 66 2.30 -25.53 -2.21
C GLY A 66 2.72 -24.44 -1.24
N ILE A 67 2.67 -23.18 -1.67
CA ILE A 67 2.95 -22.01 -0.83
C ILE A 67 1.99 -21.91 0.34
N HIS A 68 0.68 -22.05 0.09
CA HIS A 68 -0.32 -22.00 1.14
C HIS A 68 -0.07 -23.10 2.19
N THR A 69 0.25 -24.32 1.74
CA THR A 69 0.55 -25.47 2.61
C THR A 69 1.83 -25.25 3.41
N ALA A 70 2.89 -24.75 2.77
CA ALA A 70 4.14 -24.43 3.44
C ALA A 70 3.96 -23.36 4.52
N CYS A 71 3.20 -22.30 4.24
CA CYS A 71 2.88 -21.25 5.23
C CYS A 71 2.06 -21.81 6.40
N TYR A 72 1.05 -22.63 6.10
CA TYR A 72 0.26 -23.31 7.13
C TYR A 72 1.16 -24.14 8.05
N SER A 73 1.95 -25.06 7.47
CA SER A 73 2.83 -25.96 8.20
C SER A 73 3.88 -25.21 9.04
N TYR A 74 4.36 -24.07 8.55
CA TYR A 74 5.29 -23.22 9.28
C TYR A 74 4.66 -22.63 10.55
N PHE A 75 3.45 -22.10 10.43
CA PHE A 75 2.74 -21.53 11.57
C PHE A 75 2.36 -22.60 12.60
N THR A 76 1.94 -23.78 12.15
CA THR A 76 1.57 -24.88 13.05
C THR A 76 2.79 -25.48 13.75
N SER A 77 3.91 -25.72 13.05
CA SER A 77 5.12 -26.28 13.67
C SER A 77 5.69 -25.37 14.76
N GLN A 78 5.66 -24.05 14.54
CA GLN A 78 6.04 -23.06 15.56
C GLN A 78 5.08 -23.02 16.76
N SER A 79 3.81 -23.37 16.57
CA SER A 79 2.84 -23.40 17.68
C SER A 79 3.04 -24.62 18.58
N GLU A 80 3.45 -25.77 18.02
CA GLU A 80 3.72 -27.00 18.75
C GLU A 80 5.01 -26.92 19.59
N THR A 81 6.01 -26.19 19.10
CA THR A 81 7.23 -25.93 19.88
C THR A 81 6.94 -25.07 21.11
N LYS A 82 5.95 -24.16 21.02
CA LYS A 82 5.53 -23.28 22.13
C LYS A 82 4.71 -23.98 23.21
N SER A 83 3.91 -24.99 22.85
CA SER A 83 3.15 -25.76 23.85
C SER A 83 4.05 -26.65 24.72
N SER A 84 5.25 -26.98 24.22
CA SER A 84 6.21 -27.87 24.88
C SER A 84 7.25 -27.14 25.74
N ALA A 85 7.49 -25.84 25.51
CA ALA A 85 8.47 -25.04 26.26
C ALA A 85 7.79 -23.87 27.00
N ARG A 86 7.58 -24.01 28.31
CA ARG A 86 6.97 -23.00 29.20
C ARG A 86 7.92 -21.86 29.64
N SER A 87 8.99 -21.57 28.92
CA SER A 87 9.99 -20.59 29.37
C SER A 87 10.51 -19.69 28.26
N SER A 88 10.62 -18.41 28.60
CA SER A 88 11.35 -17.30 27.95
C SER A 88 10.86 -16.78 26.60
N GLY A 89 10.23 -15.60 26.63
CA GLY A 89 10.55 -14.42 25.79
C GLY A 89 10.60 -14.51 24.25
N GLU A 90 10.25 -15.64 23.63
CA GLU A 90 10.53 -15.89 22.20
C GLU A 90 9.42 -15.44 21.24
N VAL A 91 9.88 -14.93 20.09
CA VAL A 91 9.15 -14.27 19.00
C VAL A 91 7.80 -14.92 18.71
N ALA A 92 6.74 -14.12 18.67
CA ALA A 92 5.39 -14.61 18.40
C ALA A 92 5.30 -15.24 17.00
N SER A 93 4.63 -16.39 16.86
CA SER A 93 4.61 -17.14 15.59
C SER A 93 4.10 -16.25 14.46
N GLY A 94 4.87 -16.17 13.37
CA GLY A 94 4.58 -15.37 12.19
C GLY A 94 5.14 -13.93 12.19
N THR A 95 5.69 -13.43 13.30
CA THR A 95 6.31 -12.08 13.35
C THR A 95 7.50 -11.99 12.41
N ASP A 96 8.33 -13.01 12.41
CA ASP A 96 9.53 -13.14 11.61
C ASP A 96 9.25 -13.15 10.09
N LEU A 97 8.20 -13.86 9.65
CA LEU A 97 7.73 -13.84 8.27
C LEU A 97 7.13 -12.49 7.91
N TYR A 98 6.37 -11.87 8.82
CA TYR A 98 5.81 -10.54 8.59
C TYR A 98 6.90 -9.48 8.42
N ASP A 99 7.92 -9.49 9.27
CA ASP A 99 9.08 -8.60 9.17
C ASP A 99 9.88 -8.84 7.89
N GLN A 100 9.98 -10.10 7.45
CA GLN A 100 10.63 -10.42 6.19
C GLN A 100 9.83 -9.90 4.97
N LEU A 101 8.50 -9.97 5.01
CA LEU A 101 7.63 -9.34 3.99
C LEU A 101 7.76 -7.82 4.00
N ASP A 102 7.88 -7.22 5.18
CA ASP A 102 8.08 -5.78 5.34
C ASP A 102 9.38 -5.32 4.68
N ARG A 103 10.50 -6.01 4.93
CA ARG A 103 11.79 -5.76 4.24
C ARG A 103 11.68 -5.93 2.73
N TYR A 104 11.02 -6.99 2.28
CA TYR A 104 10.79 -7.24 0.86
C TYR A 104 10.07 -6.08 0.16
N TYR A 105 9.02 -5.53 0.79
CA TYR A 105 8.30 -4.40 0.22
C TYR A 105 9.09 -3.09 0.30
N ILE A 106 9.93 -2.89 1.32
CA ILE A 106 10.89 -1.77 1.37
C ILE A 106 11.81 -1.83 0.16
N ASP A 107 12.49 -2.96 -0.05
CA ASP A 107 13.47 -3.10 -1.13
C ASP A 107 12.80 -2.96 -2.50
N THR A 108 11.63 -3.57 -2.68
CA THR A 108 10.86 -3.46 -3.92
C THR A 108 10.42 -2.02 -4.20
N ALA A 109 9.96 -1.27 -3.19
CA ALA A 109 9.57 0.12 -3.37
C ALA A 109 10.78 1.03 -3.66
N ARG A 110 11.93 0.76 -3.03
CA ARG A 110 13.19 1.47 -3.29
C ARG A 110 13.71 1.24 -4.70
N GLU A 111 13.63 0.02 -5.22
CA GLU A 111 13.96 -0.28 -6.61
C GLU A 111 13.13 0.56 -7.59
N ILE A 112 11.82 0.70 -7.33
CA ILE A 112 10.92 1.55 -8.14
C ILE A 112 11.34 3.02 -8.03
N MET A 113 11.63 3.52 -6.83
CA MET A 113 12.08 4.90 -6.64
C MET A 113 13.43 5.17 -7.32
N LEU A 114 14.35 4.22 -7.29
CA LEU A 114 15.66 4.32 -7.95
C LEU A 114 15.53 4.38 -9.47
N GLY A 115 14.54 3.67 -10.03
CA GLY A 115 14.21 3.70 -11.45
C GLY A 115 13.42 4.94 -11.89
N ALA A 116 12.97 5.79 -10.97
CA ALA A 116 12.21 6.99 -11.32
C ALA A 116 13.06 7.94 -12.17
N PRO A 117 12.51 8.51 -13.26
CA PRO A 117 13.24 9.48 -14.08
C PRO A 117 13.67 10.67 -13.23
N GLN A 118 14.65 11.46 -13.66
CA GLN A 118 15.02 12.72 -12.98
C GLN A 118 14.19 13.91 -13.46
N ASP A 119 13.65 13.81 -14.66
CA ASP A 119 12.77 14.80 -15.26
C ASP A 119 11.34 14.72 -14.68
N ASP A 120 10.69 15.86 -14.51
CA ASP A 120 9.35 15.93 -13.91
C ASP A 120 8.25 15.60 -14.92
N SER A 121 8.48 15.87 -16.22
CA SER A 121 7.48 15.64 -17.29
C SER A 121 7.10 14.17 -17.46
N THR A 122 8.06 13.27 -17.24
CA THR A 122 7.90 11.81 -17.40
C THR A 122 7.62 11.09 -16.08
N LEU A 123 7.70 11.78 -14.94
CA LEU A 123 7.59 11.17 -13.62
C LEU A 123 6.23 10.51 -13.39
N ILE A 124 5.13 11.17 -13.77
CA ILE A 124 3.77 10.61 -13.55
C ILE A 124 3.53 9.42 -14.49
N HIS A 125 3.95 9.53 -15.75
CA HIS A 125 3.90 8.43 -16.72
C HIS A 125 4.66 7.19 -16.27
N TYR A 126 5.72 7.37 -15.45
CA TYR A 126 6.45 6.26 -14.85
C TYR A 126 5.78 5.74 -13.57
N ILE A 127 5.51 6.62 -12.61
CA ILE A 127 5.18 6.20 -11.24
C ILE A 127 3.78 5.60 -11.13
N VAL A 128 2.82 6.07 -11.93
CA VAL A 128 1.45 5.57 -11.90
C VAL A 128 1.37 4.12 -12.37
N PRO A 129 1.90 3.74 -13.56
CA PRO A 129 1.94 2.33 -13.95
C PRO A 129 2.74 1.44 -12.98
N CYS A 130 3.86 1.94 -12.45
CA CYS A 130 4.64 1.22 -11.43
C CYS A 130 3.82 0.97 -10.18
N PHE A 131 3.09 1.97 -9.68
CA PHE A 131 2.21 1.83 -8.53
C PHE A 131 1.07 0.85 -8.81
N ASN A 132 0.39 0.96 -9.95
CA ASN A 132 -0.74 0.09 -10.29
C ASN A 132 -0.29 -1.39 -10.30
N ARG A 133 0.85 -1.69 -10.94
CA ARG A 133 1.44 -3.03 -10.95
C ARG A 133 1.82 -3.50 -9.55
N PHE A 134 2.51 -2.66 -8.78
CA PHE A 134 2.91 -2.96 -7.41
C PHE A 134 1.69 -3.25 -6.52
N SER A 135 0.64 -2.44 -6.63
CA SER A 135 -0.61 -2.56 -5.88
C SER A 135 -1.36 -3.85 -6.26
N ALA A 136 -1.50 -4.14 -7.56
CA ALA A 136 -2.11 -5.39 -8.03
C ALA A 136 -1.34 -6.62 -7.51
N GLY A 137 0.00 -6.56 -7.55
CA GLY A 137 0.88 -7.56 -6.96
C GLY A 137 0.66 -7.74 -5.46
N ALA A 138 0.62 -6.65 -4.70
CA ALA A 138 0.37 -6.66 -3.27
C ALA A 138 -0.98 -7.30 -2.90
N VAL A 139 -2.05 -6.99 -3.66
CA VAL A 139 -3.37 -7.61 -3.47
C VAL A 139 -3.32 -9.12 -3.75
N SER A 140 -2.57 -9.54 -4.77
CA SER A 140 -2.38 -10.97 -5.09
C SER A 140 -1.60 -11.70 -3.99
N VAL A 141 -0.49 -11.13 -3.52
CA VAL A 141 0.29 -11.67 -2.39
C VAL A 141 -0.53 -11.73 -1.11
N ASN A 142 -1.37 -10.73 -0.84
CA ASN A 142 -2.28 -10.73 0.30
C ASN A 142 -3.27 -11.91 0.29
N ARG A 143 -3.73 -12.34 -0.90
CA ARG A 143 -4.57 -13.54 -1.06
C ARG A 143 -3.75 -14.82 -0.87
N LEU A 144 -2.57 -14.89 -1.49
CA LEU A 144 -1.64 -16.01 -1.38
C LEU A 144 -1.24 -16.29 0.08
N LEU A 145 -0.95 -15.23 0.82
CA LEU A 145 -0.48 -15.25 2.21
C LEU A 145 -1.58 -14.90 3.21
N ASN A 146 -2.85 -15.14 2.86
CA ASN A 146 -3.98 -14.82 3.74
C ASN A 146 -3.92 -15.52 5.11
N TYR A 147 -3.16 -16.61 5.22
CA TYR A 147 -2.89 -17.26 6.48
C TYR A 147 -2.14 -16.34 7.48
N VAL A 148 -1.21 -15.52 7.00
CA VAL A 148 -0.51 -14.50 7.80
C VAL A 148 -1.52 -13.49 8.36
N ASN A 149 -2.45 -13.02 7.53
CA ASN A 149 -3.51 -12.10 7.98
C ASN A 149 -4.38 -12.74 9.08
N ARG A 150 -4.80 -13.98 8.87
CA ARG A 150 -5.72 -14.69 9.79
C ARG A 150 -5.11 -15.05 11.13
N HIS A 151 -3.83 -15.42 11.16
CA HIS A 151 -3.20 -16.00 12.35
C HIS A 151 -2.17 -15.10 13.03
N TYR A 152 -1.45 -14.27 12.27
CA TYR A 152 -0.53 -13.30 12.84
C TYR A 152 -1.17 -11.92 12.98
N VAL A 153 -1.62 -11.31 11.88
CA VAL A 153 -2.13 -9.92 11.90
C VAL A 153 -3.34 -9.79 12.81
N LYS A 154 -4.33 -10.69 12.68
CA LYS A 154 -5.51 -10.70 13.56
C LYS A 154 -5.11 -10.77 15.04
N ARG A 155 -4.22 -11.71 15.39
CA ARG A 155 -3.73 -11.87 16.77
C ARG A 155 -3.00 -10.62 17.26
N ALA A 156 -2.15 -10.02 16.43
CA ALA A 156 -1.45 -8.80 16.78
C ALA A 156 -2.41 -7.61 17.00
N VAL A 157 -3.48 -7.52 16.19
CA VAL A 157 -4.54 -6.52 16.39
C VAL A 157 -5.29 -6.77 17.69
N ASP A 158 -5.62 -8.02 18.01
CA ASP A 158 -6.26 -8.42 19.28
C ASP A 158 -5.33 -8.12 20.49
N GLU A 159 -4.01 -8.17 20.30
CA GLU A 159 -2.96 -7.79 21.26
C GLU A 159 -2.62 -6.28 21.27
N ASP A 160 -3.49 -5.43 20.72
CA ASP A 160 -3.30 -3.97 20.68
C ASP A 160 -2.05 -3.50 19.89
N LYS A 161 -1.75 -4.17 18.76
CA LYS A 161 -0.68 -3.76 17.84
C LYS A 161 -1.20 -3.29 16.49
N GLY A 162 -2.53 -3.23 16.31
CA GLY A 162 -3.18 -2.81 15.07
C GLY A 162 -2.94 -1.33 14.71
N TRP A 163 -3.47 -0.92 13.55
CA TRP A 163 -3.38 0.47 13.09
C TRP A 163 -4.03 1.47 14.06
N LEU A 164 -5.11 1.07 14.71
CA LEU A 164 -5.79 1.83 15.76
C LEU A 164 -5.66 1.07 17.09
N ARG A 165 -4.80 1.56 17.98
CA ARG A 165 -4.67 0.94 19.31
C ARG A 165 -5.77 1.40 20.24
N LEU A 166 -6.23 0.48 21.07
CA LEU A 166 -7.07 0.75 22.22
C LEU A 166 -6.41 1.81 23.11
N ASN A 167 -5.09 1.81 23.30
CA ASN A 167 -4.41 2.88 24.03
C ASN A 167 -4.57 4.27 23.38
N ASP A 168 -4.47 4.36 22.05
CA ASP A 168 -4.67 5.63 21.31
C ASP A 168 -6.11 6.16 21.49
N VAL A 169 -7.08 5.23 21.55
CA VAL A 169 -8.50 5.56 21.72
C VAL A 169 -8.83 5.84 23.19
N LEU A 170 -8.35 5.03 24.13
CA LEU A 170 -8.62 5.14 25.56
C LEU A 170 -8.10 6.45 26.12
N GLU A 171 -6.95 6.96 25.71
CA GLU A 171 -6.51 8.29 26.18
C GLU A 171 -7.49 9.40 25.76
N SER A 172 -8.12 9.26 24.58
CA SER A 172 -9.16 10.17 24.10
C SER A 172 -10.51 9.98 24.79
N VAL A 173 -10.85 8.74 25.16
CA VAL A 173 -12.15 8.36 25.73
C VAL A 173 -12.16 8.43 27.26
N ALA A 174 -11.03 8.19 27.93
CA ALA A 174 -10.89 8.28 29.39
C ALA A 174 -11.20 9.68 29.92
N LYS A 175 -11.00 10.72 29.10
CA LYS A 175 -11.42 12.10 29.41
C LYS A 175 -12.94 12.29 29.42
N SER A 176 -13.71 11.36 28.85
CA SER A 176 -15.16 11.41 28.78
C SER A 176 -15.88 10.27 29.50
N ILE A 177 -15.17 9.24 29.97
CA ILE A 177 -15.74 8.15 30.80
C ILE A 177 -15.95 8.63 32.23
N THR A 178 -17.17 8.43 32.76
CA THR A 178 -17.47 8.60 34.19
C THR A 178 -17.60 7.24 34.87
N ALA A 179 -17.56 7.23 36.21
CA ALA A 179 -17.71 6.01 36.99
C ALA A 179 -19.08 5.33 36.83
N GLU A 180 -20.09 6.04 36.30
CA GLU A 180 -21.43 5.49 36.05
C GLU A 180 -21.62 4.90 34.65
N ASP A 181 -20.60 4.93 33.78
CA ASP A 181 -20.74 4.42 32.41
C ASP A 181 -20.75 2.89 32.38
N SER A 182 -21.79 2.32 31.74
CA SER A 182 -21.89 0.88 31.54
C SER A 182 -20.88 0.38 30.50
N ARG A 183 -20.61 -0.93 30.52
CA ARG A 183 -19.76 -1.58 29.53
C ARG A 183 -20.27 -1.37 28.10
N GLU A 184 -21.59 -1.34 27.89
CA GLU A 184 -22.16 -1.04 26.57
C GLU A 184 -21.83 0.39 26.12
N LYS A 185 -22.00 1.39 27.00
CA LYS A 185 -21.68 2.79 26.68
C LYS A 185 -20.20 2.97 26.32
N ILE A 186 -19.31 2.29 27.03
CA ILE A 186 -17.86 2.31 26.73
C ILE A 186 -17.61 1.70 25.34
N SER A 187 -18.20 0.55 25.05
CA SER A 187 -18.08 -0.12 23.73
C SER A 187 -18.60 0.76 22.59
N GLU A 188 -19.73 1.44 22.79
CA GLU A 188 -20.31 2.35 21.80
C GLU A 188 -19.43 3.57 21.56
N ARG A 189 -18.85 4.16 22.60
CA ARG A 189 -17.88 5.26 22.46
C ARG A 189 -16.61 4.83 21.72
N LEU A 190 -16.10 3.62 21.97
CA LEU A 190 -14.96 3.08 21.23
C LEU A 190 -15.28 2.91 19.74
N LYS A 191 -16.48 2.39 19.41
CA LYS A 191 -16.96 2.30 18.03
C LYS A 191 -17.08 3.67 17.37
N GLN A 192 -17.65 4.65 18.08
CA GLN A 192 -17.81 6.00 17.57
C GLN A 192 -16.45 6.65 17.28
N LYS A 193 -15.46 6.46 18.15
CA LYS A 193 -14.10 6.95 17.92
C LYS A 193 -13.44 6.31 16.71
N ARG A 194 -13.60 5.00 16.51
CA ARG A 194 -13.14 4.36 15.27
C ARG A 194 -13.79 5.01 14.04
N ILE A 195 -15.09 5.26 14.07
CA ILE A 195 -15.80 5.96 12.99
C ILE A 195 -15.22 7.37 12.78
N ASP A 196 -14.95 8.11 13.84
CA ASP A 196 -14.39 9.47 13.74
C ASP A 196 -12.97 9.48 13.17
N GLU A 197 -12.15 8.47 13.49
CA GLU A 197 -10.86 8.27 12.85
C GLU A 197 -11.02 7.95 11.35
N LEU A 198 -11.97 7.09 10.97
CA LEU A 198 -12.24 6.77 9.57
C LEU A 198 -12.79 7.95 8.76
N LYS A 199 -13.52 8.88 9.39
CA LYS A 199 -13.96 10.13 8.73
C LYS A 199 -12.77 10.96 8.23
N LYS A 200 -11.62 10.91 8.92
CA LYS A 200 -10.38 11.59 8.46
C LYS A 200 -9.86 11.02 7.14
N TRP A 201 -10.29 9.82 6.77
CA TRP A 201 -9.91 9.10 5.56
C TRP A 201 -10.98 9.16 4.46
N GLY A 202 -12.06 9.93 4.67
CA GLY A 202 -13.13 10.12 3.68
C GLY A 202 -14.36 9.22 3.90
N TYR A 203 -14.39 8.43 4.97
CA TYR A 203 -15.59 7.69 5.34
C TYR A 203 -16.73 8.65 5.70
N LYS A 204 -17.92 8.40 5.17
CA LYS A 204 -19.13 9.11 5.57
C LYS A 204 -20.24 8.10 5.86
N THR A 205 -20.99 8.36 6.93
CA THR A 205 -22.06 7.48 7.43
C THR A 205 -23.32 7.50 6.56
N ASP A 206 -23.46 8.50 5.70
CA ASP A 206 -24.58 8.66 4.75
C ASP A 206 -24.40 7.85 3.46
N GLY A 207 -23.29 7.12 3.31
CA GLY A 207 -22.95 6.38 2.10
C GLY A 207 -22.45 7.23 0.93
N SER A 208 -22.36 8.57 1.08
CA SER A 208 -21.86 9.48 0.03
C SER A 208 -20.32 9.62 0.03
N GLY A 209 -19.64 8.84 0.87
CA GLY A 209 -18.19 8.86 1.07
C GLY A 209 -17.52 7.57 0.63
N GLU A 210 -16.25 7.44 0.98
CA GLU A 210 -15.51 6.20 0.79
C GLU A 210 -16.17 5.06 1.58
N PRO A 211 -16.28 3.85 1.03
CA PRO A 211 -16.72 2.68 1.77
C PRO A 211 -15.85 2.49 3.03
N MET A 212 -16.44 2.01 4.13
CA MET A 212 -15.72 1.80 5.40
C MET A 212 -14.44 0.99 5.22
N ALA A 213 -14.48 -0.09 4.43
CA ALA A 213 -13.32 -0.93 4.13
C ALA A 213 -12.21 -0.19 3.35
N SER A 214 -12.57 0.73 2.45
CA SER A 214 -11.62 1.58 1.72
C SER A 214 -10.92 2.54 2.67
N ALA A 215 -11.69 3.23 3.53
CA ALA A 215 -11.16 4.12 4.54
C ALA A 215 -10.25 3.41 5.55
N GLU A 216 -10.61 2.18 5.95
CA GLU A 216 -9.77 1.33 6.83
C GLU A 216 -8.46 0.95 6.15
N THR A 217 -8.50 0.53 4.88
CA THR A 217 -7.28 0.21 4.13
C THR A 217 -6.35 1.43 4.03
N CYS A 218 -6.93 2.62 3.76
CA CYS A 218 -6.16 3.87 3.73
C CYS A 218 -5.54 4.19 5.10
N ALA A 219 -6.30 4.02 6.18
CA ALA A 219 -5.84 4.26 7.54
C ALA A 219 -4.73 3.27 7.97
N GLU A 220 -4.86 2.00 7.58
CA GLU A 220 -3.82 0.99 7.77
C GLU A 220 -2.54 1.37 7.04
N ALA A 221 -2.61 1.67 5.74
CA ALA A 221 -1.44 2.08 4.95
C ALA A 221 -0.82 3.38 5.49
N ALA A 222 -1.64 4.26 6.07
CA ALA A 222 -1.19 5.49 6.67
C ALA A 222 -0.51 5.32 8.05
N SER A 223 -0.75 4.20 8.72
CA SER A 223 -0.27 3.97 10.07
C SER A 223 1.27 3.99 10.16
N PRO A 224 1.85 4.32 11.33
CA PRO A 224 3.29 4.29 11.49
C PRO A 224 3.88 2.86 11.39
N PRO A 225 5.19 2.70 11.14
CA PRO A 225 5.82 1.40 10.94
C PRO A 225 5.72 0.41 12.12
N ASP A 226 5.51 0.91 13.35
CA ASP A 226 5.35 0.08 14.55
C ASP A 226 3.97 -0.60 14.66
N ARG A 227 3.07 -0.34 13.70
CA ARG A 227 1.74 -0.94 13.64
C ARG A 227 1.73 -2.19 12.76
N VAL A 228 0.99 -3.20 13.20
CA VAL A 228 0.73 -4.43 12.45
C VAL A 228 -0.57 -4.25 11.69
N ILE A 229 -0.48 -4.39 10.37
CA ILE A 229 -1.56 -4.19 9.40
C ILE A 229 -1.61 -5.34 8.40
N THR A 230 -2.65 -5.41 7.58
CA THR A 230 -2.77 -6.45 6.54
C THR A 230 -1.59 -6.44 5.57
N VAL A 231 -1.27 -7.58 4.95
CA VAL A 231 -0.15 -7.71 4.00
C VAL A 231 -0.29 -6.74 2.81
N ALA A 232 -1.51 -6.51 2.31
CA ALA A 232 -1.74 -5.50 1.26
C ALA A 232 -1.43 -4.08 1.75
N ALA A 233 -1.98 -3.68 2.90
CA ALA A 233 -1.74 -2.35 3.46
C ALA A 233 -0.27 -2.13 3.85
N LEU A 234 0.44 -3.19 4.27
CA LEU A 234 1.88 -3.18 4.52
C LEU A 234 2.66 -2.75 3.26
N ALA A 235 2.34 -3.35 2.12
CA ALA A 235 2.96 -2.99 0.84
C ALA A 235 2.67 -1.53 0.47
N HIS A 236 1.40 -1.09 0.59
CA HIS A 236 1.01 0.28 0.30
C HIS A 236 1.67 1.30 1.23
N ARG A 237 1.82 0.96 2.52
CA ARG A 237 2.59 1.75 3.50
C ARG A 237 4.03 1.93 3.04
N ARG A 238 4.69 0.87 2.57
CA ARG A 238 6.07 0.95 2.06
C ARG A 238 6.19 1.73 0.77
N PHE A 239 5.23 1.61 -0.13
CA PHE A 239 5.19 2.47 -1.31
C PHE A 239 5.04 3.95 -0.91
N ARG A 240 4.19 4.27 0.07
CA ARG A 240 4.08 5.62 0.61
C ARG A 240 5.42 6.15 1.11
N THR A 241 6.06 5.43 2.04
CA THR A 241 7.25 5.93 2.75
C THR A 241 8.49 5.96 1.87
N GLU A 242 8.68 4.97 1.01
CA GLU A 242 9.89 4.87 0.19
C GLU A 242 9.77 5.61 -1.15
N VAL A 243 8.55 5.90 -1.63
CA VAL A 243 8.32 6.51 -2.95
C VAL A 243 7.59 7.85 -2.85
N PHE A 244 6.34 7.86 -2.34
CA PHE A 244 5.54 9.08 -2.39
C PHE A 244 6.02 10.16 -1.42
N GLU A 245 6.37 9.84 -0.17
CA GLU A 245 6.84 10.83 0.79
C GLU A 245 8.10 11.59 0.30
N PRO A 246 9.14 10.93 -0.22
CA PRO A 246 10.27 11.60 -0.87
C PRO A 246 9.87 12.51 -2.03
N LEU A 247 8.92 12.08 -2.87
CA LEU A 247 8.45 12.85 -4.02
C LEU A 247 7.51 14.02 -3.62
N LEU A 248 6.85 13.92 -2.48
CA LEU A 248 5.99 14.95 -1.90
C LEU A 248 6.79 15.98 -1.09
N ALA A 249 7.94 15.59 -0.54
CA ALA A 249 8.79 16.44 0.26
C ALA A 249 9.25 17.68 -0.52
N VAL A 250 9.20 18.84 0.14
CA VAL A 250 9.71 20.09 -0.39
C VAL A 250 11.23 20.15 -0.16
N PRO A 251 12.05 20.38 -1.19
CA PRO A 251 13.49 20.53 -1.01
C PRO A 251 13.79 21.67 -0.03
N VAL A 252 14.38 21.33 1.11
CA VAL A 252 14.82 22.34 2.08
C VAL A 252 16.10 22.97 1.54
N VAL A 253 16.00 24.16 0.95
CA VAL A 253 17.17 24.93 0.56
C VAL A 253 17.90 25.36 1.84
N LYS A 254 18.98 24.64 2.21
CA LYS A 254 19.87 25.04 3.31
C LYS A 254 20.63 26.30 2.90
N GLY A 255 20.00 27.46 3.07
CA GLY A 255 20.57 28.76 2.71
C GLY A 255 20.03 29.89 3.59
N LYS A 256 20.84 30.28 4.58
CA LYS A 256 20.88 31.54 5.36
C LYS A 256 19.58 32.03 6.04
N LYS A 257 19.64 32.11 7.37
CA LYS A 257 18.73 32.91 8.23
C LYS A 257 18.67 34.36 7.72
N ALA A 258 17.69 34.68 6.88
CA ALA A 258 17.29 36.06 6.63
C ALA A 258 16.42 36.52 7.81
N LYS A 259 17.08 36.98 8.89
CA LYS A 259 16.44 37.86 9.87
C LYS A 259 16.15 39.18 9.15
N ASN A 260 14.96 39.33 8.58
CA ASN A 260 14.25 40.60 8.44
C ASN A 260 12.81 40.34 8.02
N LYS A 261 11.86 40.70 8.88
CA LYS A 261 10.43 40.76 8.56
C LYS A 261 10.25 41.79 7.44
N ILE A 262 9.87 41.34 6.25
CA ILE A 262 9.38 42.21 5.18
C ILE A 262 7.86 42.36 5.37
N PRO A 263 7.28 43.57 5.26
CA PRO A 263 5.83 43.79 5.40
C PRO A 263 5.04 43.06 4.31
N LYS A 264 3.83 42.58 4.65
CA LYS A 264 2.86 42.03 3.71
C LYS A 264 2.49 43.11 2.67
N ALA A 265 3.00 42.97 1.46
CA ALA A 265 2.47 43.60 0.25
C ALA A 265 2.10 42.52 -0.78
N ALA A 266 1.17 42.86 -1.67
CA ALA A 266 0.47 41.96 -2.59
C ALA A 266 1.39 40.95 -3.30
N SER A 267 0.88 39.73 -3.44
CA SER A 267 1.61 38.52 -3.80
C SER A 267 2.19 38.54 -5.23
N THR A 268 3.46 38.91 -5.34
CA THR A 268 4.36 38.55 -6.46
C THR A 268 5.64 37.88 -5.93
N GLY A 269 5.52 37.16 -4.82
CA GLY A 269 6.65 36.43 -4.22
C GLY A 269 7.14 35.27 -5.11
N PRO A 270 8.44 34.95 -5.11
CA PRO A 270 9.00 33.85 -5.86
C PRO A 270 8.33 32.52 -5.45
N PRO A 271 8.10 31.60 -6.41
CA PRO A 271 7.30 30.40 -6.18
C PRO A 271 7.92 29.55 -5.07
N ILE A 272 7.15 29.29 -4.01
CA ILE A 272 7.48 28.36 -2.93
C ILE A 272 7.91 27.03 -3.58
N PRO A 273 9.06 26.45 -3.20
CA PRO A 273 9.51 25.19 -3.77
C PRO A 273 8.43 24.13 -3.53
N LYS A 274 7.90 23.55 -4.61
CA LYS A 274 6.92 22.46 -4.52
C LYS A 274 7.67 21.13 -4.50
N GLY A 275 7.09 20.12 -3.85
CA GLY A 275 7.56 18.74 -3.98
C GLY A 275 7.55 18.30 -5.44
N ARG A 276 8.44 17.36 -5.77
CA ARG A 276 8.68 16.93 -7.15
C ARG A 276 7.41 16.42 -7.84
N LEU A 277 6.62 15.60 -7.14
CA LEU A 277 5.34 15.09 -7.66
C LEU A 277 4.34 16.22 -7.94
N ALA A 278 4.36 17.28 -7.13
CA ALA A 278 3.46 18.42 -7.31
C ALA A 278 3.86 19.30 -8.51
N ARG A 279 5.17 19.35 -8.85
CA ARG A 279 5.66 19.98 -10.09
C ARG A 279 5.29 19.14 -11.30
N ALA A 280 5.56 17.83 -11.26
CA ALA A 280 5.17 16.90 -12.31
C ALA A 280 3.65 16.94 -12.61
N LEU A 281 2.80 16.97 -11.58
CA LEU A 281 1.35 17.10 -11.77
C LEU A 281 0.98 18.44 -12.39
N LYS A 282 1.66 19.53 -11.99
CA LYS A 282 1.42 20.84 -12.58
C LYS A 282 1.72 20.82 -14.07
N GLU A 283 2.86 20.27 -14.44
CA GLU A 283 3.29 20.12 -15.83
C GLU A 283 2.34 19.25 -16.64
N LEU A 284 1.95 18.07 -16.12
CA LEU A 284 0.99 17.19 -16.77
C LEU A 284 -0.33 17.92 -17.07
N LEU A 285 -0.86 18.69 -16.11
CA LEU A 285 -2.12 19.43 -16.25
C LEU A 285 -2.01 20.67 -17.16
N GLU A 286 -0.84 21.28 -17.28
CA GLU A 286 -0.62 22.51 -18.06
C GLU A 286 -0.02 22.24 -19.45
N SER A 287 0.37 20.99 -19.73
CA SER A 287 0.93 20.58 -21.01
C SER A 287 -0.04 20.90 -22.16
N LYS A 288 0.44 21.64 -23.17
CA LYS A 288 -0.34 21.97 -24.37
C LYS A 288 -0.11 20.88 -25.41
N GLY A 289 -1.18 20.25 -25.87
CA GLY A 289 -1.11 19.10 -26.76
C GLY A 289 -0.87 17.78 -26.01
N GLY A 290 -1.22 16.67 -26.66
CA GLY A 290 -1.21 15.34 -26.07
C GLY A 290 -2.61 14.73 -25.98
N ASP A 291 -2.66 13.48 -25.54
CA ASP A 291 -3.90 12.72 -25.36
C ASP A 291 -4.57 13.13 -24.03
N GLU A 292 -5.70 13.85 -24.14
CA GLU A 292 -6.49 14.29 -22.98
C GLU A 292 -7.08 13.11 -22.20
N GLU A 293 -7.37 11.99 -22.87
CA GLU A 293 -7.90 10.78 -22.23
C GLU A 293 -6.81 10.13 -21.38
N GLU A 294 -5.60 9.97 -21.93
CA GLU A 294 -4.42 9.50 -21.21
C GLU A 294 -4.13 10.37 -19.98
N ARG A 295 -4.13 11.70 -20.17
CA ARG A 295 -3.92 12.66 -19.08
C ARG A 295 -4.96 12.50 -17.99
N SER A 296 -6.24 12.40 -18.37
CA SER A 296 -7.35 12.19 -17.43
C SER A 296 -7.19 10.89 -16.65
N ARG A 297 -6.79 9.80 -17.33
CA ARG A 297 -6.51 8.50 -16.71
C ARG A 297 -5.38 8.61 -15.68
N LEU A 298 -4.23 9.16 -16.06
CA LEU A 298 -3.07 9.30 -15.17
C LEU A 298 -3.38 10.14 -13.92
N VAL A 299 -4.17 11.21 -14.07
CA VAL A 299 -4.57 12.06 -12.95
C VAL A 299 -5.50 11.31 -11.99
N LYS A 300 -6.49 10.56 -12.52
CA LYS A 300 -7.40 9.72 -11.72
C LYS A 300 -6.64 8.61 -11.01
N ASP A 301 -5.74 7.92 -11.71
CA ASP A 301 -4.96 6.83 -11.14
C ASP A 301 -3.98 7.34 -10.08
N LEU A 302 -3.33 8.49 -10.29
CA LEU A 302 -2.49 9.12 -9.28
C LEU A 302 -3.31 9.51 -8.04
N SER A 303 -4.51 10.04 -8.24
CA SER A 303 -5.42 10.35 -7.15
C SER A 303 -5.75 9.10 -6.34
N ALA A 304 -6.22 8.03 -7.01
CA ALA A 304 -6.51 6.75 -6.39
C ALA A 304 -5.29 6.16 -5.65
N ALA A 305 -4.10 6.25 -6.25
CA ALA A 305 -2.85 5.81 -5.64
C ALA A 305 -2.56 6.54 -4.31
N LEU A 306 -2.65 7.87 -4.31
CA LEU A 306 -2.42 8.68 -3.11
C LEU A 306 -3.46 8.38 -2.02
N ARG A 307 -4.72 8.07 -2.38
CA ARG A 307 -5.73 7.63 -1.41
C ARG A 307 -5.32 6.30 -0.80
N LEU A 308 -5.06 5.31 -1.65
CA LEU A 308 -4.82 3.92 -1.27
C LEU A 308 -3.57 3.76 -0.38
N VAL A 309 -2.51 4.52 -0.66
CA VAL A 309 -1.29 4.52 0.16
C VAL A 309 -1.39 5.36 1.44
N GLY A 310 -2.54 5.96 1.72
CA GLY A 310 -2.78 6.67 2.97
C GLY A 310 -2.21 8.11 3.02
N VAL A 311 -2.13 8.81 1.89
CA VAL A 311 -1.83 10.26 1.90
C VAL A 311 -3.06 11.02 2.37
N VAL A 312 -2.96 11.75 3.48
CA VAL A 312 -4.10 12.41 4.16
C VAL A 312 -4.91 13.31 3.20
N PRO A 313 -6.26 13.33 3.25
CA PRO A 313 -7.10 14.21 2.41
C PRO A 313 -6.78 15.70 2.52
N THR A 314 -6.21 16.14 3.65
CA THR A 314 -5.83 17.53 3.87
C THR A 314 -4.58 17.94 3.10
N HIS A 315 -3.83 16.98 2.55
CA HIS A 315 -2.60 17.23 1.81
C HIS A 315 -2.86 18.12 0.57
N PRO A 316 -2.06 19.18 0.31
CA PRO A 316 -2.33 20.12 -0.77
C PRO A 316 -2.46 19.48 -2.16
N LEU A 317 -1.64 18.46 -2.44
CA LEU A 317 -1.71 17.73 -3.71
C LEU A 317 -3.01 16.94 -3.85
N ARG A 318 -3.47 16.28 -2.77
CA ARG A 318 -4.71 15.50 -2.76
C ARG A 318 -5.92 16.42 -2.96
N LYS A 319 -5.97 17.56 -2.25
CA LYS A 319 -6.99 18.60 -2.48
C LYS A 319 -7.04 19.11 -3.93
N ARG A 320 -5.87 19.26 -4.58
CA ARG A 320 -5.79 19.70 -5.98
C ARG A 320 -6.40 18.66 -6.92
N LEU A 321 -6.10 17.38 -6.70
CA LEU A 321 -6.67 16.26 -7.47
C LEU A 321 -8.17 16.13 -7.24
N ASP A 322 -8.64 16.16 -5.98
CA ASP A 322 -10.06 16.11 -5.63
C ASP A 322 -10.86 17.29 -6.22
N LYS A 323 -10.23 18.49 -6.31
CA LYS A 323 -10.84 19.62 -7.01
C LYS A 323 -10.93 19.34 -8.52
N TRP A 324 -9.84 18.89 -9.12
CA TRP A 324 -9.81 18.59 -10.55
C TRP A 324 -10.85 17.52 -10.93
N GLU A 325 -11.00 16.46 -10.14
CA GLU A 325 -12.01 15.42 -10.38
C GLU A 325 -13.44 15.98 -10.35
N ARG A 326 -13.75 16.84 -9.37
CA ARG A 326 -15.06 17.52 -9.31
C ARG A 326 -15.31 18.41 -10.52
N ASP A 327 -14.30 19.15 -10.95
CA ASP A 327 -14.39 20.05 -12.11
C ASP A 327 -14.58 19.26 -13.42
N GLN A 328 -14.14 18.00 -13.50
CA GLN A 328 -14.39 17.14 -14.67
C GLN A 328 -15.80 16.55 -14.68
N VAL A 329 -16.31 16.08 -13.53
CA VAL A 329 -17.67 15.52 -13.44
C VAL A 329 -18.72 16.55 -13.86
N GLY A 330 -18.54 17.82 -13.47
CA GLY A 330 -19.44 18.91 -13.83
C GLY A 330 -19.40 19.32 -15.32
N LYS A 331 -18.42 18.86 -16.11
CA LYS A 331 -18.38 19.09 -17.56
C LYS A 331 -19.07 17.99 -18.37
N THR A 332 -19.25 16.82 -17.77
CA THR A 332 -19.87 15.64 -18.40
C THR A 332 -21.37 15.49 -18.09
N SER A 333 -21.92 16.37 -17.25
CA SER A 333 -23.36 16.47 -16.92
C SER A 333 -23.96 17.69 -17.63
#